data_AF-A0A1F5RGP8-F1
#
_entry.id   AF-A0A1F5RGP8-F1
#
_cell.length_a   1.000
_cell.length_b   1.000
_cell.length_c   1.000
_cell.angle_alpha   90.00
_cell.angle_beta   90.00
_cell.angle_gamma   90.00
#
_symmetry.space_group_name_H-M   'P 1'
#
loop_
_entity.id
_entity.type
_entity.pdbx_description
1 polymer ?
#
loop_
_entity_poly.entity_id
_entity_poly.type
_entity_poly.pdbx_seq_one_letter_code
_entity_poly.pdbx_strand_id
1 'polypeptide(L)'
;MIMITELFQKEIRELTTSLMQFESNVISWIKQGLDIWVKQIDLTFTNLYIALGLYEWWMAPFLQTLTPNQMAYIYNRIESKPKNVGKRYVDMLVVLLYRQNNYKMLDKIIGKWSSNNFRKRNNIFKEALWAHKKKKYVLSTLALVPQIEGIIREFTENTKRNDPWRNNFKKKYEYCGDLKTQYDKLLTNNITTQEQTTLSRNLRISLNINRIIELFDVVDFENQQSVNGYNRHGMLHGFCSKYNEVNSLKTFLLLDLIHDFISDNVVV
;
A
#
# COMPACT_ATOMS: atom_id res chain seq x y z
N MET A 1 -71.15 -16.94 -1.14
CA MET A 1 -70.22 -16.09 -1.92
C MET A 1 -69.18 -15.41 -1.03
N ILE A 2 -69.56 -14.74 0.06
CA ILE A 2 -68.64 -14.05 1.00
C ILE A 2 -67.53 -14.97 1.55
N MET A 3 -67.89 -16.18 1.99
CA MET A 3 -66.94 -17.15 2.56
C MET A 3 -65.83 -17.61 1.58
N ILE A 4 -66.13 -17.69 0.28
CA ILE A 4 -65.15 -18.08 -0.75
C ILE A 4 -64.14 -16.95 -0.97
N THR A 5 -64.61 -15.70 -0.96
CA THR A 5 -63.74 -14.52 -1.09
C THR A 5 -62.78 -14.38 0.09
N GLU A 6 -63.24 -14.64 1.32
CA GLU A 6 -62.40 -14.59 2.54
C GLU A 6 -61.32 -15.67 2.54
N LEU A 7 -61.66 -16.90 2.14
CA LEU A 7 -60.69 -18.00 2.01
C LEU A 7 -59.62 -17.67 0.96
N PHE A 8 -60.03 -17.20 -0.22
CA PHE A 8 -59.11 -16.81 -1.28
C PHE A 8 -58.20 -15.64 -0.86
N GLN A 9 -58.73 -14.64 -0.14
CA GLN A 9 -57.92 -13.54 0.40
C GLN A 9 -56.91 -14.01 1.45
N LYS A 10 -57.28 -15.01 2.28
CA LYS A 10 -56.36 -15.61 3.25
C LYS A 10 -55.20 -16.33 2.54
N GLU A 11 -55.50 -17.16 1.55
CA GLU A 11 -54.47 -17.86 0.76
C GLU A 11 -53.52 -16.89 0.05
N ILE A 12 -54.05 -15.82 -0.56
CA ILE A 12 -53.20 -14.77 -1.18
C ILE A 12 -52.29 -14.11 -0.14
N ARG A 13 -52.79 -13.79 1.06
CA ARG A 13 -51.97 -13.19 2.14
C ARG A 13 -50.88 -14.14 2.61
N GLU A 14 -51.18 -15.42 2.77
CA GLU A 14 -50.20 -16.43 3.16
C GLU A 14 -49.11 -16.57 2.09
N LEU A 15 -49.48 -16.70 0.81
CA LEU A 15 -48.54 -16.75 -0.31
C LEU A 15 -47.65 -15.49 -0.39
N THR A 16 -48.25 -14.31 -0.22
CA THR A 16 -47.50 -13.05 -0.25
C THR A 16 -46.50 -12.98 0.90
N THR A 17 -46.89 -13.42 2.10
CA THR A 17 -46.01 -13.47 3.29
C THR A 17 -44.86 -14.46 3.07
N SER A 18 -45.15 -15.65 2.54
CA SER A 18 -44.13 -16.65 2.21
C SER A 18 -43.14 -16.14 1.16
N LEU A 19 -43.63 -15.43 0.13
CA LEU A 19 -42.78 -14.83 -0.90
C LEU A 19 -41.86 -13.75 -0.31
N MET A 20 -42.40 -12.83 0.51
CA MET A 20 -41.60 -11.82 1.20
C MET A 20 -40.53 -12.43 2.12
N GLN A 21 -40.86 -13.50 2.84
CA GLN A 21 -39.90 -14.20 3.68
C GLN A 21 -38.80 -14.87 2.86
N PHE A 22 -39.16 -15.49 1.72
CA PHE A 22 -38.19 -16.08 0.80
C PHE A 22 -37.24 -15.02 0.23
N GLU A 23 -37.76 -13.88 -0.24
CA GLU A 23 -36.95 -12.76 -0.73
C GLU A 23 -36.00 -12.24 0.35
N SER A 24 -36.49 -12.04 1.57
CA SER A 24 -35.68 -11.62 2.72
C SER A 24 -34.54 -12.61 3.01
N ASN A 25 -34.83 -13.92 2.99
CA ASN A 25 -33.83 -14.97 3.21
C ASN A 25 -32.77 -14.98 2.10
N VAL A 26 -33.16 -14.84 0.83
CA VAL A 26 -32.23 -14.79 -0.31
C VAL A 26 -31.33 -13.57 -0.22
N ILE A 27 -31.88 -12.39 0.08
CA ILE A 27 -31.11 -11.15 0.25
C ILE A 27 -30.11 -11.29 1.40
N SER A 28 -30.54 -11.87 2.53
CA SER A 28 -29.67 -12.13 3.68
C SER A 28 -28.50 -13.05 3.31
N TRP A 29 -28.77 -14.14 2.61
CA TRP A 29 -27.75 -15.08 2.14
C TRP A 29 -26.75 -14.44 1.18
N ILE A 30 -27.22 -13.64 0.21
CA ILE A 30 -26.35 -12.90 -0.71
C ILE A 30 -25.47 -11.92 0.04
N LYS A 31 -26.02 -11.16 0.99
CA LYS A 31 -25.25 -10.20 1.82
C LYS A 31 -24.16 -10.92 2.62
N GLN A 32 -24.49 -12.03 3.27
CA GLN A 32 -23.52 -12.83 4.02
C GLN A 32 -22.40 -13.37 3.11
N GLY A 33 -22.74 -13.87 1.93
CA GLY A 33 -21.76 -14.34 0.94
C GLY A 33 -20.83 -13.22 0.46
N LEU A 34 -21.38 -12.04 0.18
CA LEU A 34 -20.60 -10.85 -0.20
C LEU A 34 -19.69 -10.39 0.93
N ASP A 35 -20.16 -10.37 2.18
CA ASP A 35 -19.36 -10.00 3.35
C ASP A 35 -18.15 -10.91 3.52
N ILE A 36 -18.34 -12.23 3.43
CA ILE A 36 -17.25 -13.21 3.49
C ILE A 36 -16.26 -12.98 2.36
N TRP A 37 -16.75 -12.74 1.14
CA TRP A 37 -15.89 -12.49 -0.01
C TRP A 37 -15.08 -11.20 0.10
N VAL A 38 -15.69 -10.10 0.52
CA VAL A 38 -15.01 -8.81 0.77
C VAL A 38 -13.92 -8.97 1.83
N LYS A 39 -14.24 -9.64 2.94
CA LYS A 39 -13.27 -9.94 4.00
C LYS A 39 -12.08 -10.75 3.47
N GLN A 40 -12.33 -11.77 2.68
CA GLN A 40 -11.26 -12.60 2.10
C GLN A 40 -10.36 -11.80 1.16
N ILE A 41 -10.93 -10.90 0.36
CA ILE A 41 -10.17 -10.03 -0.55
C ILE A 41 -9.29 -9.06 0.23
N ASP A 42 -9.86 -8.36 1.21
CA ASP A 42 -9.11 -7.39 2.00
C ASP A 42 -7.99 -8.07 2.81
N LEU A 43 -8.24 -9.26 3.36
CA LEU A 43 -7.19 -10.04 4.03
C LEU A 43 -6.09 -10.48 3.06
N THR A 44 -6.45 -10.95 1.86
CA THR A 44 -5.48 -11.34 0.81
C THR A 44 -4.62 -10.14 0.39
N PHE A 45 -5.25 -8.99 0.21
CA PHE A 45 -4.57 -7.73 -0.12
C PHE A 45 -3.60 -7.33 1.00
N THR A 46 -4.05 -7.34 2.26
CA THR A 46 -3.23 -7.02 3.44
C THR A 46 -2.05 -7.98 3.60
N ASN A 47 -2.26 -9.29 3.44
CA ASN A 47 -1.20 -10.30 3.54
C ASN A 47 -0.14 -10.09 2.46
N LEU A 48 -0.56 -9.85 1.21
CA LEU A 48 0.36 -9.53 0.14
C LEU A 48 1.10 -8.21 0.42
N TYR A 49 0.41 -7.19 0.93
CA TYR A 49 1.00 -5.91 1.32
C TYR A 49 2.13 -6.09 2.34
N ILE A 50 1.88 -6.86 3.40
CA ILE A 50 2.84 -7.17 4.45
C ILE A 50 4.03 -7.93 3.85
N ALA A 51 3.77 -8.97 3.07
CA ALA A 51 4.81 -9.79 2.46
C ALA A 51 5.75 -8.98 1.55
N LEU A 52 5.20 -8.05 0.77
CA LEU A 52 5.98 -7.11 -0.04
C LEU A 52 6.77 -6.12 0.80
N GLY A 53 6.15 -5.61 1.87
CA GLY A 53 6.78 -4.74 2.86
C GLY A 53 7.98 -5.38 3.55
N LEU A 54 7.98 -6.70 3.77
CA LEU A 54 9.16 -7.44 4.28
C LEU A 54 10.37 -7.38 3.35
N TYR A 55 10.15 -7.08 2.06
CA TYR A 55 11.19 -6.91 1.04
C TYR A 55 11.38 -5.45 0.61
N GLU A 56 10.88 -4.52 1.42
CA GLU A 56 11.01 -3.06 1.24
C GLU A 56 10.34 -2.55 -0.04
N TRP A 57 9.24 -3.18 -0.48
CA TRP A 57 8.44 -2.70 -1.61
C TRP A 57 7.18 -1.98 -1.11
N TRP A 58 6.96 -0.75 -1.61
CA TRP A 58 5.75 0.04 -1.37
C TRP A 58 4.91 0.01 -2.64
N MET A 59 3.72 -0.59 -2.59
CA MET A 59 3.03 -0.99 -3.82
C MET A 59 1.52 -0.79 -3.81
N ALA A 60 1.02 0.24 -3.12
CA ALA A 60 -0.41 0.57 -3.17
C ALA A 60 -0.96 0.67 -4.62
N PRO A 61 -0.29 1.36 -5.58
CA PRO A 61 -0.79 1.44 -6.95
C PRO A 61 -0.65 0.15 -7.76
N PHE A 62 0.36 -0.68 -7.48
CA PHE A 62 0.53 -1.98 -8.16
C PHE A 62 -0.57 -2.95 -7.73
N LEU A 63 -0.82 -3.07 -6.44
CA LEU A 63 -1.79 -4.02 -5.91
C LEU A 63 -3.20 -3.73 -6.43
N GLN A 64 -3.54 -2.46 -6.64
CA GLN A 64 -4.80 -2.05 -7.26
C GLN A 64 -4.98 -2.53 -8.72
N THR A 65 -3.89 -2.90 -9.41
CA THR A 65 -3.96 -3.45 -10.78
C THR A 65 -4.14 -4.97 -10.82
N LEU A 66 -4.04 -5.64 -9.67
CA LEU A 66 -4.14 -7.09 -9.58
C LEU A 66 -5.57 -7.52 -9.22
N THR A 67 -6.02 -8.61 -9.83
CA THR A 67 -7.22 -9.30 -9.37
C THR A 67 -6.94 -10.04 -8.05
N PRO A 68 -7.97 -10.35 -7.24
CA PRO A 68 -7.81 -11.15 -6.02
C PRO A 68 -7.05 -12.48 -6.24
N ASN A 69 -7.32 -13.16 -7.35
CA ASN A 69 -6.64 -14.43 -7.68
C ASN A 69 -5.16 -14.21 -7.99
N GLN A 70 -4.80 -13.13 -8.69
CA GLN A 70 -3.40 -12.78 -8.93
C GLN A 70 -2.69 -12.41 -7.62
N MET A 71 -3.35 -11.69 -6.72
CA MET A 71 -2.81 -11.36 -5.40
C MET A 71 -2.55 -12.62 -4.58
N ALA A 72 -3.53 -13.52 -4.46
CA ALA A 72 -3.38 -14.78 -3.76
C ALA A 72 -2.26 -15.64 -4.36
N TYR A 73 -2.18 -15.72 -5.70
CA TYR A 73 -1.11 -16.44 -6.39
C TYR A 73 0.27 -15.88 -6.05
N ILE A 74 0.46 -14.57 -6.12
CA ILE A 74 1.74 -13.92 -5.81
C ILE A 74 2.09 -14.12 -4.34
N TYR A 75 1.14 -13.94 -3.43
CA TYR A 75 1.33 -14.15 -2.00
C TYR A 75 1.81 -15.58 -1.70
N ASN A 76 1.10 -16.59 -2.18
CA ASN A 76 1.46 -18.00 -1.97
C ASN A 76 2.85 -18.33 -2.56
N ARG A 77 3.21 -17.72 -3.70
CA ARG A 77 4.54 -17.87 -4.31
C ARG A 77 5.65 -17.20 -3.50
N ILE A 78 5.35 -16.12 -2.80
CA ILE A 78 6.29 -15.43 -1.91
C ILE A 78 6.49 -16.26 -0.63
N GLU A 79 5.39 -16.68 0.01
CA GLU A 79 5.37 -17.39 1.28
C GLU A 79 6.05 -18.76 1.19
N SER A 80 5.86 -19.48 0.08
CA SER A 80 6.47 -20.80 -0.15
C SER A 80 7.99 -20.77 -0.40
N LYS A 81 8.63 -19.59 -0.41
CA LYS A 81 10.06 -19.45 -0.74
C LYS A 81 10.90 -19.09 0.50
N PRO A 82 12.16 -19.57 0.58
CA PRO A 82 13.12 -19.02 1.53
C PRO A 82 13.26 -17.49 1.36
N LYS A 83 13.45 -16.76 2.47
CA LYS A 83 13.41 -15.28 2.51
C LYS A 83 14.25 -14.59 1.43
N ASN A 84 15.47 -15.06 1.19
CA ASN A 84 16.39 -14.51 0.17
C ASN A 84 15.89 -14.77 -1.27
N VAL A 85 15.30 -15.94 -1.52
CA VAL A 85 14.72 -16.30 -2.82
C VAL A 85 13.41 -15.53 -3.05
N GLY A 86 12.58 -15.42 -2.01
CA GLY A 86 11.36 -14.61 -2.02
C GLY A 86 11.65 -13.15 -2.38
N LYS A 87 12.67 -12.54 -1.74
CA LYS A 87 13.10 -11.18 -2.07
C LYS A 87 13.46 -11.02 -3.55
N ARG A 88 14.33 -11.90 -4.08
CA ARG A 88 14.75 -11.83 -5.50
C ARG A 88 13.57 -12.01 -6.46
N TYR A 89 12.65 -12.91 -6.12
CA TYR A 89 11.42 -13.13 -6.88
C TYR A 89 10.56 -11.87 -6.94
N VAL A 90 10.30 -11.22 -5.79
CA VAL A 90 9.55 -9.97 -5.73
C VAL A 90 10.26 -8.86 -6.49
N ASP A 91 11.57 -8.67 -6.24
CA ASP A 91 12.36 -7.65 -6.94
C ASP A 91 12.23 -7.79 -8.47
N MET A 92 12.36 -9.02 -8.98
CA MET A 92 12.21 -9.32 -10.40
C MET A 92 10.78 -9.07 -10.90
N LEU A 93 9.77 -9.54 -10.17
CA LEU A 93 8.36 -9.41 -10.55
C LEU A 93 7.98 -7.94 -10.73
N VAL A 94 8.34 -7.10 -9.76
CA VAL A 94 8.00 -5.66 -9.76
C VAL A 94 8.76 -4.93 -10.86
N VAL A 95 10.06 -5.20 -11.01
CA VAL A 95 10.85 -4.59 -12.09
C VAL A 95 10.30 -4.96 -13.46
N LEU A 96 9.97 -6.24 -13.68
CA LEU A 96 9.41 -6.69 -14.95
C LEU A 96 8.10 -5.98 -15.27
N LEU A 97 7.20 -5.87 -14.30
CA LEU A 97 5.95 -5.14 -14.46
C LEU A 97 6.19 -3.69 -14.89
N TYR A 98 6.99 -2.94 -14.14
CA TYR A 98 7.21 -1.53 -14.43
C TYR A 98 8.02 -1.32 -15.71
N ARG A 99 8.84 -2.27 -16.12
CA ARG A 99 9.58 -2.19 -17.39
C ARG A 99 8.66 -2.35 -18.62
N GLN A 100 7.51 -3.02 -18.48
CA GLN A 100 6.58 -3.21 -19.59
C GLN A 100 6.18 -1.88 -20.24
N ASN A 101 6.01 -1.90 -21.56
CA ASN A 101 5.62 -0.73 -22.35
C ASN A 101 6.54 0.49 -22.09
N ASN A 102 7.85 0.27 -21.96
CA ASN A 102 8.86 1.31 -21.75
C ASN A 102 8.56 2.21 -20.54
N TYR A 103 8.19 1.61 -19.42
CA TYR A 103 7.89 2.30 -18.16
C TYR A 103 6.69 3.25 -18.20
N LYS A 104 5.70 2.99 -19.07
CA LYS A 104 4.45 3.76 -19.17
C LYS A 104 3.68 3.85 -17.84
N MET A 105 3.73 2.80 -17.01
CA MET A 105 3.12 2.83 -15.69
C MET A 105 3.78 3.87 -14.77
N LEU A 106 5.11 3.99 -14.85
CA LEU A 106 5.88 4.96 -14.09
C LEU A 106 5.61 6.40 -14.59
N ASP A 107 5.48 6.60 -15.91
CA ASP A 107 5.05 7.88 -16.47
C ASP A 107 3.67 8.29 -15.93
N LYS A 108 2.73 7.34 -15.86
CA LYS A 108 1.39 7.58 -15.34
C LYS A 108 1.40 7.96 -13.86
N ILE A 109 2.23 7.30 -13.05
CA ILE A 109 2.41 7.61 -11.63
C ILE A 109 2.92 9.04 -11.47
N ILE A 110 4.03 9.37 -12.12
CA ILE A 110 4.65 10.70 -12.00
C ILE A 110 3.74 11.80 -12.54
N GLY A 111 2.98 11.51 -13.60
CA GLY A 111 2.00 12.42 -14.17
C GLY A 111 0.83 12.77 -13.23
N LYS A 112 0.55 11.94 -12.22
CA LYS A 112 -0.49 12.20 -11.21
C LYS A 112 -0.01 13.10 -10.07
N TRP A 113 1.29 13.35 -9.94
CA TRP A 113 1.86 14.12 -8.83
C TRP A 113 1.55 15.61 -8.93
N SER A 114 0.32 15.97 -8.58
CA SER A 114 -0.27 17.30 -8.77
C SER A 114 -0.18 18.22 -7.55
N SER A 115 0.17 17.68 -6.37
CA SER A 115 0.22 18.47 -5.13
C SER A 115 1.33 19.51 -5.18
N ASN A 116 1.18 20.61 -4.45
CA ASN A 116 2.10 21.75 -4.57
C ASN A 116 3.56 21.37 -4.23
N ASN A 117 3.75 20.50 -3.23
CA ASN A 117 5.07 19.98 -2.84
C ASN A 117 5.75 19.18 -3.97
N PHE A 118 4.98 18.51 -4.82
CA PHE A 118 5.51 17.73 -5.93
C PHE A 118 5.66 18.57 -7.20
N ARG A 119 4.67 19.41 -7.52
CA ARG A 119 4.65 20.20 -8.76
C ARG A 119 5.90 21.05 -8.95
N LYS A 120 6.42 21.66 -7.89
CA LYS A 120 7.64 22.47 -7.95
C LYS A 120 8.93 21.66 -8.19
N ARG A 121 8.87 20.34 -8.04
CA ARG A 121 9.97 19.38 -8.25
C ARG A 121 9.80 18.56 -9.54
N ASN A 122 8.78 18.86 -10.34
CA ASN A 122 8.42 18.07 -11.52
C ASN A 122 9.58 17.90 -12.51
N ASN A 123 10.41 18.94 -12.71
CA ASN A 123 11.58 18.84 -13.59
C ASN A 123 12.59 17.80 -13.07
N ILE A 124 12.87 17.79 -11.76
CA ILE A 124 13.76 16.80 -11.12
C ILE A 124 13.19 15.38 -11.31
N PHE A 125 11.87 15.20 -11.14
CA PHE A 125 11.23 13.89 -11.33
C PHE A 125 11.30 13.41 -12.78
N LYS A 126 11.08 14.29 -13.76
CA LYS A 126 11.21 13.99 -15.19
C LYS A 126 12.64 13.62 -15.57
N GLU A 127 13.64 14.35 -15.06
CA GLU A 127 15.06 14.04 -15.28
C GLU A 127 15.45 12.71 -14.65
N ALA A 128 15.01 12.45 -13.42
CA ALA A 128 15.24 11.18 -12.75
C ALA A 128 14.58 10.00 -13.50
N LEU A 129 13.39 10.21 -14.08
CA LEU A 129 12.69 9.19 -14.87
C LEU A 129 13.42 8.93 -16.18
N TRP A 130 13.88 9.97 -16.86
CA TRP A 130 14.73 9.85 -18.02
C TRP A 130 16.00 9.04 -17.69
N ALA A 131 16.66 9.36 -16.57
CA ALA A 131 17.84 8.65 -16.11
C ALA A 131 17.55 7.16 -15.83
N HIS A 132 16.42 6.85 -15.16
CA HIS A 132 15.97 5.48 -14.93
C HIS A 132 15.78 4.71 -16.25
N LYS A 133 15.04 5.27 -17.20
CA LYS A 133 14.79 4.69 -18.53
C LYS A 133 16.08 4.47 -19.33
N LYS A 134 17.10 5.30 -19.10
CA LYS A 134 18.46 5.18 -19.68
C LYS A 134 19.42 4.32 -18.85
N LYS A 135 18.91 3.59 -17.85
CA LYS A 135 19.68 2.72 -16.94
C LYS A 135 20.76 3.46 -16.14
N LYS A 136 20.63 4.78 -15.99
CA LYS A 136 21.50 5.63 -15.16
C LYS A 136 20.95 5.69 -13.74
N TYR A 137 20.86 4.53 -13.09
CA TYR A 137 20.18 4.39 -11.79
C TYR A 137 20.80 5.22 -10.67
N VAL A 138 22.12 5.37 -10.66
CA VAL A 138 22.84 6.27 -9.73
C VAL A 138 22.26 7.69 -9.79
N LEU A 139 22.17 8.26 -10.99
CA LEU A 139 21.65 9.62 -11.20
C LEU A 139 20.19 9.73 -10.79
N SER A 140 19.37 8.75 -11.20
CA SER A 140 17.95 8.71 -10.85
C SER A 140 17.74 8.67 -9.33
N THR A 141 18.38 7.72 -8.65
CA THR A 141 18.26 7.55 -7.20
C THR A 141 18.79 8.76 -6.44
N LEU A 142 19.97 9.28 -6.78
CA LEU A 142 20.54 10.44 -6.08
C LEU A 142 19.78 11.74 -6.34
N ALA A 143 19.10 11.87 -7.48
CA ALA A 143 18.21 13.01 -7.73
C ALA A 143 16.94 12.96 -6.86
N LEU A 144 16.39 11.76 -6.63
CA LEU A 144 15.10 11.57 -5.96
C LEU A 144 15.20 11.48 -4.42
N VAL A 145 16.21 10.79 -3.90
CA VAL A 145 16.33 10.53 -2.45
C VAL A 145 16.30 11.82 -1.60
N PRO A 146 17.01 12.90 -1.96
CA PRO A 146 16.91 14.17 -1.23
C PRO A 146 15.51 14.80 -1.27
N GLN A 147 14.73 14.56 -2.35
CA GLN A 147 13.40 15.13 -2.51
C GLN A 147 12.41 14.56 -1.49
N ILE A 148 12.57 13.30 -1.08
CA ILE A 148 11.72 12.66 -0.07
C ILE A 148 11.72 13.47 1.23
N GLU A 149 12.89 13.86 1.73
CA GLU A 149 12.98 14.71 2.93
C GLU A 149 12.34 16.07 2.70
N GLY A 150 12.72 16.74 1.62
CA GLY A 150 12.27 18.10 1.33
C GLY A 150 10.75 18.19 1.24
N ILE A 151 10.11 17.19 0.63
CA ILE A 151 8.65 17.10 0.50
C ILE A 151 7.99 16.90 1.87
N ILE A 152 8.46 15.94 2.68
CA ILE A 152 7.85 15.65 3.99
C ILE A 152 8.02 16.82 4.96
N ARG A 153 9.19 17.47 4.97
CA ARG A 153 9.44 18.65 5.80
C ARG A 153 8.52 19.81 5.47
N GLU A 154 8.35 20.10 4.18
CA GLU A 154 7.42 21.14 3.75
C GLU A 154 5.97 20.80 4.09
N PHE A 155 5.57 19.53 3.93
CA PHE A 155 4.21 19.09 4.26
C PHE A 155 3.90 19.15 5.76
N THR A 156 4.91 18.90 6.60
CA THR A 156 4.77 18.98 8.06
C THR A 156 5.06 20.37 8.62
N GLU A 157 5.25 21.38 7.76
CA GLU A 157 5.61 22.76 8.09
C GLU A 157 6.88 22.89 8.95
N ASN A 158 7.73 21.86 8.91
CA ASN A 158 8.92 21.73 9.73
C ASN A 158 10.18 22.07 8.93
N THR A 159 10.53 23.35 8.90
CA THR A 159 11.72 23.84 8.18
C THR A 159 12.99 23.83 9.04
N LYS A 160 12.89 23.64 10.37
CA LYS A 160 14.04 23.73 11.26
C LYS A 160 14.86 22.43 11.29
N ARG A 161 16.17 22.59 11.39
CA ARG A 161 17.10 21.49 11.69
C ARG A 161 16.75 20.96 13.09
N ASN A 162 16.57 19.65 13.22
CA ASN A 162 16.15 18.94 14.44
C ASN A 162 14.65 19.01 14.81
N ASP A 163 13.78 19.48 13.91
CA ASP A 163 12.33 19.39 14.14
C ASP A 163 11.86 17.93 14.26
N PRO A 164 10.88 17.63 15.13
CA PRO A 164 10.34 16.29 15.32
C PRO A 164 9.36 15.94 14.19
N TRP A 165 9.71 16.20 12.93
CA TRP A 165 8.82 15.97 11.77
C TRP A 165 8.32 14.52 11.73
N ARG A 166 9.13 13.56 12.18
CA ARG A 166 8.74 12.15 12.32
C ARG A 166 7.54 11.98 13.25
N ASN A 167 7.53 12.69 14.39
CA ASN A 167 6.44 12.66 15.36
C ASN A 167 5.21 13.39 14.81
N ASN A 168 5.40 14.53 14.14
CA ASN A 168 4.29 15.26 13.51
C ASN A 168 3.64 14.41 12.39
N PHE A 169 4.45 13.73 11.58
CA PHE A 169 3.97 12.84 10.52
C PHE A 169 3.22 11.63 11.10
N LYS A 170 3.78 10.97 12.13
CA LYS A 170 3.08 9.89 12.87
C LYS A 170 1.76 10.35 13.46
N LYS A 171 1.74 11.52 14.11
CA LYS A 171 0.56 12.09 14.75
C LYS A 171 -0.54 12.42 13.72
N LYS A 172 -0.15 12.98 12.57
CA LYS A 172 -1.11 13.37 11.52
C LYS A 172 -1.89 12.19 10.94
N TYR A 173 -1.30 11.00 10.91
CA TYR A 173 -1.94 9.78 10.37
C TYR A 173 -2.27 8.75 11.45
N GLU A 174 -2.42 9.18 12.71
CA GLU A 174 -2.84 8.32 13.83
C GLU A 174 -2.06 7.01 13.92
N TYR A 175 -0.75 7.07 13.68
CA TYR A 175 0.11 5.89 13.65
C TYR A 175 -0.05 5.03 14.90
N CYS A 176 -0.42 3.75 14.72
CA CYS A 176 -0.52 2.78 15.79
C CYS A 176 0.68 1.82 15.72
N GLY A 177 1.58 1.91 16.71
CA GLY A 177 2.85 1.19 16.69
C GLY A 177 2.79 -0.31 16.93
N ASP A 178 1.65 -0.82 17.39
CA ASP A 178 1.47 -2.25 17.66
C ASP A 178 0.91 -2.96 16.42
N LEU A 179 1.77 -3.14 15.42
CA LEU A 179 1.42 -3.80 14.16
C LEU A 179 1.03 -5.27 14.37
N LYS A 180 1.69 -5.94 15.32
CA LYS A 180 1.46 -7.36 15.60
C LYS A 180 0.06 -7.57 16.17
N THR A 181 -0.32 -6.83 17.21
CA THR A 181 -1.67 -6.95 17.79
C THR A 181 -2.75 -6.59 16.78
N GLN A 182 -2.54 -5.58 15.93
CA GLN A 182 -3.48 -5.25 14.85
C GLN A 182 -3.64 -6.42 13.85
N TYR A 183 -2.53 -7.05 13.46
CA TYR A 183 -2.55 -8.20 12.56
C TYR A 183 -3.20 -9.43 13.22
N ASP A 184 -2.86 -9.73 14.47
CA ASP A 184 -3.45 -10.84 15.21
C ASP A 184 -4.97 -10.68 15.35
N LYS A 185 -5.45 -9.44 15.57
CA LYS A 185 -6.89 -9.12 15.56
C LYS A 185 -7.55 -9.34 14.20
N LEU A 186 -6.88 -8.99 13.10
CA LEU A 186 -7.39 -9.22 11.74
C LEU A 186 -7.61 -10.70 11.42
N LEU A 187 -6.85 -11.60 12.04
CA LEU A 187 -7.00 -13.04 11.86
C LEU A 187 -8.15 -13.65 12.66
N THR A 188 -8.84 -12.87 13.51
CA THR A 188 -9.98 -13.36 14.29
C THR A 188 -11.27 -13.33 13.47
N ASN A 189 -12.02 -14.44 13.47
CA ASN A 189 -13.24 -14.58 12.65
C ASN A 189 -14.46 -13.77 13.15
N ASN A 190 -14.36 -13.13 14.31
CA ASN A 190 -15.51 -12.52 15.01
C ASN A 190 -15.64 -11.00 14.80
N ILE A 191 -14.84 -10.39 13.93
CA ILE A 191 -14.93 -8.96 13.62
C ILE A 191 -15.89 -8.68 12.47
N THR A 192 -16.48 -7.49 12.43
CA THR A 192 -17.36 -7.07 11.32
C THR A 192 -16.56 -6.78 10.04
N THR A 193 -17.20 -6.76 8.86
CA THR A 193 -16.54 -6.39 7.59
C THR A 193 -15.94 -4.98 7.67
N GLN A 194 -16.66 -4.04 8.30
CA GLN A 194 -16.21 -2.67 8.50
C GLN A 194 -15.01 -2.57 9.44
N GLU A 195 -15.03 -3.31 10.55
CA GLU A 195 -13.92 -3.37 11.49
C GLU A 195 -12.66 -3.95 10.85
N GLN A 196 -12.80 -5.06 10.11
CA GLN A 196 -11.69 -5.66 9.37
C GLN A 196 -11.10 -4.67 8.35
N THR A 197 -11.94 -4.03 7.55
CA THR A 197 -11.50 -3.04 6.54
C THR A 197 -10.72 -1.90 7.22
N THR A 198 -11.20 -1.42 8.37
CA THR A 198 -10.56 -0.36 9.15
C THR A 198 -9.20 -0.80 9.70
N LEU A 199 -9.14 -1.99 10.31
CA LEU A 199 -7.89 -2.55 10.86
C LEU A 199 -6.85 -2.79 9.75
N SER A 200 -7.27 -3.36 8.63
CA SER A 200 -6.42 -3.61 7.47
C SER A 200 -5.85 -2.31 6.92
N ARG A 201 -6.69 -1.27 6.77
CA ARG A 201 -6.27 0.07 6.37
C ARG A 201 -5.24 0.65 7.34
N ASN A 202 -5.52 0.64 8.64
CA ASN A 202 -4.65 1.20 9.68
C ASN A 202 -3.30 0.48 9.75
N LEU A 203 -3.31 -0.85 9.57
CA LEU A 203 -2.10 -1.65 9.51
C LEU A 203 -1.22 -1.24 8.32
N ARG A 204 -1.81 -1.09 7.13
CA ARG A 204 -1.07 -0.67 5.93
C ARG A 204 -0.52 0.75 6.05
N ILE A 205 -1.30 1.68 6.58
CA ILE A 205 -0.85 3.05 6.89
C ILE A 205 0.35 3.01 7.85
N SER A 206 0.24 2.24 8.93
CA SER A 206 1.28 2.17 9.95
C SER A 206 2.57 1.53 9.41
N LEU A 207 2.46 0.48 8.60
CA LEU A 207 3.60 -0.12 7.88
C LEU A 207 4.31 0.90 6.99
N ASN A 208 3.55 1.68 6.22
CA ASN A 208 4.11 2.71 5.34
C ASN A 208 4.85 3.81 6.10
N ILE A 209 4.25 4.32 7.17
CA ILE A 209 4.87 5.34 8.02
C ILE A 209 6.18 4.82 8.61
N ASN A 210 6.21 3.58 9.10
CA ASN A 210 7.45 2.99 9.61
C ASN A 210 8.54 2.94 8.55
N ARG A 211 8.22 2.51 7.34
CA ARG A 211 9.20 2.46 6.26
C ARG A 211 9.70 3.83 5.82
N ILE A 212 8.80 4.82 5.75
CA ILE A 212 9.20 6.21 5.48
C ILE A 212 10.19 6.67 6.55
N ILE A 213 9.96 6.33 7.82
CA ILE A 213 10.80 6.75 8.94
C ILE A 213 12.15 6.04 8.95
N GLU A 214 12.17 4.73 8.69
CA GLU A 214 13.40 3.92 8.60
C GLU A 214 14.39 4.43 7.54
N LEU A 215 13.89 5.03 6.45
CA LEU A 215 14.72 5.67 5.42
C LEU A 215 15.69 6.71 6.03
N PHE A 216 15.28 7.36 7.11
CA PHE A 216 16.01 8.46 7.72
C PHE A 216 16.88 8.06 8.90
N ASP A 217 16.89 6.78 9.29
CA ASP A 217 17.67 6.33 10.44
C ASP A 217 19.15 6.67 10.28
N VAL A 218 19.80 7.00 11.39
CA VAL A 218 21.20 7.42 11.37
C VAL A 218 22.05 6.17 11.23
N VAL A 219 22.80 6.09 10.13
CA VAL A 219 23.90 5.14 9.99
C VAL A 219 25.00 5.43 11.00
N ASP A 220 25.35 4.43 11.78
CA ASP A 220 26.59 4.35 12.53
C ASP A 220 27.72 3.89 11.60
N PHE A 221 28.56 4.83 11.17
CA PHE A 221 29.67 4.55 10.26
C PHE A 221 30.85 3.85 10.97
N GLU A 222 30.96 3.97 12.29
CA GLU A 222 32.06 3.40 13.06
C GLU A 222 31.88 1.89 13.22
N ASN A 223 30.66 1.46 13.50
CA ASN A 223 30.34 0.05 13.73
C ASN A 223 30.04 -0.75 12.45
N GLN A 224 30.15 -0.14 11.27
CA GLN A 224 29.85 -0.72 9.95
C GLN A 224 28.57 -1.58 9.94
N GLN A 225 27.59 -1.27 10.80
CA GLN A 225 26.39 -2.09 10.88
C GLN A 225 25.77 -2.12 9.50
N SER A 226 25.27 -3.29 9.09
CA SER A 226 24.67 -3.46 7.78
C SER A 226 23.44 -2.57 7.69
N VAL A 227 23.65 -1.37 7.17
CA VAL A 227 22.57 -0.45 6.90
C VAL A 227 21.71 -1.12 5.85
N ASN A 228 20.38 -1.13 6.07
CA ASN A 228 19.45 -1.52 5.01
C ASN A 228 19.87 -0.78 3.74
N GLY A 229 19.95 -1.48 2.60
CA GLY A 229 20.59 -0.99 1.37
C GLY A 229 19.88 0.19 0.69
N TYR A 230 18.98 0.82 1.43
CA TYR A 230 18.05 1.86 1.04
C TYR A 230 17.99 3.02 2.05
N ASN A 231 18.90 3.08 3.03
CA ASN A 231 18.94 4.19 3.98
C ASN A 231 19.51 5.47 3.33
N ARG A 232 18.81 6.59 3.50
CA ARG A 232 19.19 7.87 2.91
C ARG A 232 20.55 8.35 3.39
N HIS A 233 20.81 8.31 4.70
CA HIS A 233 22.08 8.78 5.28
C HIS A 233 23.25 7.99 4.68
N GLY A 234 23.15 6.67 4.64
CA GLY A 234 24.15 5.82 3.99
C GLY A 234 24.31 6.11 2.49
N MET A 235 23.22 6.32 1.76
CA MET A 235 23.26 6.58 0.32
C MET A 235 23.85 7.94 -0.05
N LEU A 236 23.55 8.99 0.72
CA LEU A 236 24.04 10.36 0.43
C LEU A 236 25.49 10.57 0.88
N HIS A 237 25.99 9.78 1.83
CA HIS A 237 27.39 9.79 2.24
C HIS A 237 28.25 8.73 1.52
N GLY A 238 27.70 8.07 0.49
CA GLY A 238 28.45 7.10 -0.34
C GLY A 238 28.72 5.74 0.33
N PHE A 239 28.20 5.52 1.54
CA PHE A 239 28.34 4.25 2.27
C PHE A 239 27.48 3.13 1.66
N CYS A 240 26.33 3.46 1.09
CA CYS A 240 25.45 2.53 0.38
C CYS A 240 25.58 2.70 -1.14
N SER A 241 26.31 1.79 -1.80
CA SER A 241 26.60 1.85 -3.24
C SER A 241 25.66 1.05 -4.16
N LYS A 242 24.57 0.51 -3.60
CA LYS A 242 23.62 -0.36 -4.34
C LYS A 242 22.69 0.47 -5.25
N TYR A 243 23.22 1.17 -6.23
CA TYR A 243 22.43 1.92 -7.21
C TYR A 243 22.07 1.03 -8.41
N ASN A 244 20.95 0.33 -8.31
CA ASN A 244 20.42 -0.52 -9.38
C ASN A 244 18.97 -0.15 -9.72
N GLU A 245 18.40 -0.83 -10.71
CA GLU A 245 17.02 -0.58 -11.16
C GLU A 245 16.01 -0.77 -10.04
N VAL A 246 16.18 -1.81 -9.21
CA VAL A 246 15.31 -2.10 -8.07
C VAL A 246 15.26 -0.90 -7.14
N ASN A 247 16.41 -0.38 -6.74
CA ASN A 247 16.49 0.74 -5.80
C ASN A 247 16.01 2.05 -6.43
N SER A 248 16.29 2.29 -7.71
CA SER A 248 15.74 3.46 -8.42
C SER A 248 14.22 3.41 -8.54
N LEU A 249 13.65 2.26 -8.91
CA LEU A 249 12.20 2.07 -8.99
C LEU A 249 11.55 2.22 -7.62
N LYS A 250 12.17 1.61 -6.60
CA LYS A 250 11.82 1.82 -5.20
C LYS A 250 11.69 3.33 -4.89
N THR A 251 12.64 4.17 -5.29
CA THR A 251 12.58 5.61 -4.95
C THR A 251 11.37 6.32 -5.53
N PHE A 252 10.98 5.97 -6.76
CA PHE A 252 9.74 6.48 -7.34
C PHE A 252 8.51 6.02 -6.57
N LEU A 253 8.42 4.74 -6.23
CA LEU A 253 7.25 4.20 -5.54
C LEU A 253 7.10 4.72 -4.11
N LEU A 254 8.22 5.02 -3.44
CA LEU A 254 8.19 5.70 -2.15
C LEU A 254 7.71 7.14 -2.27
N LEU A 255 8.15 7.87 -3.30
CA LEU A 255 7.64 9.21 -3.58
C LEU A 255 6.15 9.18 -3.93
N ASP A 256 5.69 8.18 -4.66
CA ASP A 256 4.27 8.00 -4.96
C ASP A 256 3.45 7.74 -3.69
N LEU A 257 3.92 6.87 -2.82
CA LEU A 257 3.33 6.65 -1.50
C LEU A 257 3.24 7.95 -0.69
N ILE A 258 4.29 8.77 -0.70
CA ILE A 258 4.29 10.08 -0.02
C ILE A 258 3.30 11.04 -0.69
N HIS A 259 3.17 11.02 -2.03
CA HIS A 259 2.19 11.83 -2.75
C HIS A 259 0.76 11.46 -2.34
N ASP A 260 0.46 10.16 -2.21
CA ASP A 260 -0.84 9.67 -1.75
C ASP A 260 -1.14 10.15 -0.33
N PHE A 261 -0.17 10.07 0.58
CA PHE A 261 -0.28 10.66 1.93
C PHE A 261 -0.63 12.14 1.87
N ILE A 262 0.16 12.92 1.14
CA ILE A 262 0.05 14.39 1.14
C ILE A 262 -1.23 14.88 0.47
N SER A 263 -1.71 14.15 -0.53
CA SER A 263 -2.90 14.54 -1.28
C SER A 263 -4.20 14.08 -0.62
N ASP A 264 -4.13 13.51 0.59
CA ASP A 264 -5.21 12.78 1.28
C ASP A 264 -5.86 11.69 0.39
N ASN A 265 -5.15 11.28 -0.66
CA ASN A 265 -5.49 10.19 -1.56
C ASN A 265 -5.00 8.86 -1.00
N VAL A 266 -4.82 8.76 0.32
CA VAL A 266 -4.53 7.50 1.02
C VAL A 266 -5.75 6.60 0.89
N VAL A 267 -5.91 6.06 -0.31
CA VAL A 267 -6.77 4.94 -0.63
C VAL A 267 -5.86 3.74 -0.48
N VAL A 268 -5.71 3.30 0.77
CA VAL A 268 -5.30 1.92 1.05
C VAL A 268 -6.50 1.16 1.55
#